data_AF-A0A1H4GX51-F1
#
_entry.id   AF-A0A1H4GX51-F1
#
_cell.length_a   1.000
_cell.length_b   1.000
_cell.length_c   1.000
_cell.angle_alpha   90.00
_cell.angle_beta   90.00
_cell.angle_gamma   90.00
#
_symmetry.space_group_name_H-M   'P 1'
#
loop_
_entity.id
_entity.type
_entity.pdbx_description
1 polymer ?
#
loop_
_entity_poly.entity_id
_entity_poly.type
_entity_poly.pdbx_seq_one_letter_code
_entity_poly.pdbx_strand_id
1 'polypeptide(L)'
;MQTPDLETVETVRVALQEVILARQHGVQAVPYFAPTNIGVLSPDEKRKELTVEEETDYGNRVRAGIHMTLSAAVAALEVAETLMKNFATINPEDRKRELIRCSLNARVARDAAAEAAAVLSGQQAPKTDAMVEIKRLKSALFQRFGIGE
;
A
#
# COMPACT_ATOMS: atom_id res chain seq x y z
N MET A 1 -26.13 22.08 7.77
CA MET A 1 -26.63 21.08 8.72
C MET A 1 -25.72 19.88 8.56
N GLN A 2 -24.76 19.66 9.48
CA GLN A 2 -23.99 18.42 9.49
C GLN A 2 -24.97 17.30 9.82
N THR A 3 -25.07 16.30 8.94
CA THR A 3 -25.90 15.12 9.19
C THR A 3 -25.09 14.14 10.05
N PRO A 4 -25.73 13.35 10.95
CA PRO A 4 -25.03 12.32 11.74
C PRO A 4 -24.20 11.36 10.88
N ASP A 5 -24.66 11.14 9.65
CA ASP A 5 -23.96 10.33 8.64
C ASP A 5 -22.61 10.93 8.24
N LEU A 6 -22.52 12.27 8.11
CA LEU A 6 -21.28 12.94 7.71
C LEU A 6 -20.21 12.81 8.81
N GLU A 7 -20.58 13.03 10.07
CA GLU A 7 -19.67 12.88 11.22
C GLU A 7 -19.17 11.43 11.33
N THR A 8 -20.04 10.46 11.03
CA THR A 8 -19.68 9.05 11.01
C THR A 8 -18.66 8.76 9.90
N VAL A 9 -18.88 9.26 8.69
CA VAL A 9 -17.95 9.10 7.55
C VAL A 9 -16.58 9.71 7.89
N GLU A 10 -16.56 10.92 8.46
CA GLU A 10 -15.33 11.59 8.89
C GLU A 10 -14.57 10.78 9.94
N THR A 11 -15.28 10.27 10.95
CA THR A 11 -14.71 9.45 12.02
C THR A 11 -14.07 8.18 11.47
N VAL A 12 -14.78 7.49 10.56
CA VAL A 12 -14.27 6.27 9.91
C VAL A 12 -13.03 6.60 9.07
N ARG A 13 -13.04 7.69 8.30
CA ARG A 13 -11.88 8.08 7.49
C ARG A 13 -10.65 8.33 8.35
N VAL A 14 -10.81 9.06 9.47
CA VAL A 14 -9.71 9.33 10.41
C VAL A 14 -9.19 8.03 11.02
N ALA A 15 -10.06 7.13 11.47
CA ALA A 15 -9.65 5.84 12.02
C ALA A 15 -8.85 4.99 10.99
N LEU A 16 -9.26 4.99 9.72
CA LEU A 16 -8.50 4.29 8.67
C LEU A 16 -7.13 4.92 8.43
N GLN A 17 -7.02 6.26 8.47
CA GLN A 17 -5.74 6.96 8.35
C GLN A 17 -4.81 6.61 9.52
N GLU A 18 -5.32 6.52 10.74
CA GLU A 18 -4.54 6.07 11.91
C GLU A 18 -4.04 4.64 11.73
N VAL A 19 -4.86 3.72 11.22
CA VAL A 19 -4.44 2.35 10.91
C VAL A 19 -3.33 2.35 9.86
N ILE A 20 -3.44 3.15 8.81
CA ILE A 20 -2.41 3.26 7.76
C ILE A 20 -1.09 3.77 8.36
N LEU A 21 -1.14 4.82 9.18
CA LEU A 21 0.04 5.41 9.84
C LEU A 21 0.70 4.43 10.82
N ALA A 22 -0.10 3.75 11.65
CA ALA A 22 0.39 2.72 12.57
C ALA A 22 1.09 1.58 11.83
N ARG A 23 0.63 1.27 10.61
CA ARG A 23 1.21 0.23 9.75
C ARG A 23 2.37 0.71 8.90
N GLN A 24 2.67 2.01 8.82
CA GLN A 24 3.63 2.56 7.86
C GLN A 24 5.02 1.90 7.91
N HIS A 25 5.46 1.48 9.10
CA HIS A 25 6.72 0.74 9.30
C HIS A 25 6.63 -0.75 8.91
N GLY A 26 5.43 -1.33 8.91
CA GLY A 26 5.14 -2.73 8.58
C GLY A 26 4.58 -2.95 7.17
N VAL A 27 4.46 -1.91 6.33
CA VAL A 27 4.01 -2.01 4.93
C VAL A 27 5.17 -2.32 3.99
N GLN A 28 6.40 -2.03 4.42
CA GLN A 28 7.56 -2.12 3.56
C GLN A 28 7.81 -3.56 3.08
N ALA A 29 8.05 -3.73 1.77
CA ALA A 29 8.42 -5.02 1.21
C ALA A 29 9.75 -5.50 1.83
N VAL A 30 9.76 -6.77 2.23
CA VAL A 30 10.94 -7.48 2.72
C VAL A 30 11.60 -8.13 1.50
N PRO A 31 12.81 -7.72 1.10
CA PRO A 31 13.50 -8.34 -0.01
C PRO A 31 13.91 -9.77 0.38
N TYR A 32 13.63 -10.71 -0.52
CA TYR A 32 14.20 -12.04 -0.47
C TYR A 32 15.57 -12.01 -1.17
N PHE A 33 16.59 -12.59 -0.54
CA PHE A 33 17.94 -12.68 -1.09
C PHE A 33 18.31 -14.14 -1.27
N ALA A 34 18.34 -14.59 -2.52
CA ALA A 34 18.73 -15.96 -2.83
C ALA A 34 20.17 -16.26 -2.37
N PRO A 35 20.48 -17.50 -1.94
CA PRO A 35 21.83 -17.91 -1.60
C PRO A 35 22.76 -17.74 -2.81
N THR A 36 23.95 -17.18 -2.59
CA THR A 36 24.90 -16.90 -3.69
C THR A 36 25.38 -18.18 -4.40
N ASN A 37 25.12 -19.37 -3.85
CA ASN A 37 25.63 -20.65 -4.35
C ASN A 37 24.57 -21.76 -4.31
N ILE A 38 23.45 -21.55 -5.02
CA ILE A 38 22.32 -22.49 -5.10
C ILE A 38 22.74 -23.87 -5.66
N GLY A 39 23.78 -23.91 -6.49
CA GLY A 39 24.30 -25.14 -7.11
C GLY A 39 24.87 -26.15 -6.10
N VAL A 40 25.28 -25.69 -4.91
CA VAL A 40 25.91 -26.52 -3.87
C VAL A 40 24.89 -27.03 -2.84
N LEU A 41 23.66 -26.52 -2.88
CA LEU A 41 22.59 -26.92 -1.97
C LEU A 41 22.11 -28.35 -2.30
N SER A 42 21.93 -29.13 -1.25
CA SER A 42 21.23 -30.42 -1.35
C SER A 42 19.78 -30.21 -1.83
N PRO A 43 19.13 -31.26 -2.39
CA PRO A 43 17.74 -31.16 -2.81
C PRO A 43 16.78 -30.69 -1.70
N ASP A 44 17.04 -31.07 -0.45
CA ASP A 44 16.23 -30.65 0.70
C ASP A 44 16.43 -29.18 1.04
N GLU A 45 17.67 -28.68 0.95
CA GLU A 45 17.97 -27.26 1.16
C GLU A 45 17.38 -26.39 0.05
N LYS A 46 17.41 -26.84 -1.21
CA LYS A 46 16.75 -26.15 -2.33
C LYS A 46 15.25 -26.03 -2.11
N ARG A 47 14.60 -27.08 -1.59
CA ARG A 47 13.16 -27.05 -1.31
C ARG A 47 12.83 -26.07 -0.19
N LYS A 48 13.62 -26.06 0.89
CA LYS A 48 13.46 -25.09 1.98
C LYS A 48 13.61 -23.66 1.48
N GLU A 49 14.58 -23.41 0.61
CA GLU A 49 14.83 -22.08 0.05
C GLU A 49 13.66 -21.58 -0.80
N LEU A 50 13.10 -22.44 -1.66
CA LEU A 50 11.88 -22.13 -2.42
C LEU A 50 10.69 -21.79 -1.50
N THR A 51 10.52 -22.53 -0.40
CA THR A 51 9.48 -22.22 0.59
C THR A 51 9.68 -20.84 1.22
N VAL A 52 10.92 -20.46 1.55
CA VAL A 52 11.23 -19.13 2.12
C VAL A 52 10.94 -18.02 1.10
N GLU A 53 11.25 -18.23 -0.17
CA GLU A 53 10.92 -17.31 -1.26
C GLU A 53 9.40 -17.11 -1.38
N GLU A 54 8.63 -18.20 -1.44
CA GLU A 54 7.18 -18.19 -1.53
C GLU A 54 6.52 -17.50 -0.32
N GLU A 55 6.97 -17.81 0.90
CA GLU A 55 6.48 -17.18 2.13
C GLU A 55 6.78 -15.67 2.16
N THR A 56 7.94 -15.27 1.64
CA THR A 56 8.33 -13.86 1.57
C THR A 56 7.48 -13.10 0.55
N ASP A 57 7.26 -13.65 -0.64
CA ASP A 57 6.38 -13.07 -1.65
C ASP A 57 4.93 -12.93 -1.13
N TYR A 58 4.40 -14.01 -0.55
CA TYR A 58 3.08 -14.01 0.07
C TYR A 58 2.94 -12.91 1.13
N GLY A 59 3.91 -12.83 2.05
CA GLY A 59 3.92 -11.79 3.09
C GLY A 59 3.97 -10.38 2.52
N ASN A 60 4.76 -10.14 1.46
CA ASN A 60 4.85 -8.85 0.80
C ASN A 60 3.55 -8.44 0.12
N ARG A 61 2.89 -9.38 -0.58
CA ARG A 61 1.60 -9.17 -1.22
C ARG A 61 0.51 -8.82 -0.20
N VAL A 62 0.44 -9.55 0.91
CA VAL A 62 -0.54 -9.28 1.97
C VAL A 62 -0.31 -7.89 2.57
N ARG A 63 0.93 -7.52 2.88
CA ARG A 63 1.26 -6.18 3.41
C ARG A 63 0.85 -5.07 2.46
N ALA A 64 1.24 -5.17 1.19
CA ALA A 64 0.91 -4.19 0.16
C ALA A 64 -0.60 -4.13 -0.10
N GLY A 65 -1.27 -5.27 -0.21
CA GLY A 65 -2.71 -5.36 -0.42
C GLY A 65 -3.51 -4.69 0.70
N ILE A 66 -3.14 -4.91 1.97
CA ILE A 66 -3.78 -4.22 3.10
C ILE A 66 -3.60 -2.70 2.99
N HIS A 67 -2.38 -2.22 2.71
CA HIS A 67 -2.12 -0.79 2.61
C HIS A 67 -2.88 -0.12 1.45
N MET A 68 -2.86 -0.75 0.28
CA MET A 68 -3.52 -0.23 -0.92
C MET A 68 -5.05 -0.22 -0.77
N THR A 69 -5.64 -1.28 -0.19
CA THR A 69 -7.09 -1.33 0.05
C THR A 69 -7.55 -0.30 1.07
N LEU A 70 -6.81 -0.11 2.16
CA LEU A 70 -7.11 0.95 3.15
C LEU A 70 -6.98 2.34 2.52
N SER A 71 -5.93 2.58 1.72
CA SER A 71 -5.74 3.86 1.01
C SER A 71 -6.87 4.14 0.02
N ALA A 72 -7.31 3.11 -0.72
CA ALA A 72 -8.46 3.22 -1.63
C ALA A 72 -9.76 3.54 -0.89
N ALA A 73 -9.98 2.91 0.28
CA ALA A 73 -11.14 3.19 1.13
C ALA A 73 -11.13 4.64 1.65
N VAL A 74 -9.99 5.15 2.11
CA VAL A 74 -9.83 6.55 2.53
C VAL A 74 -10.19 7.50 1.39
N ALA A 75 -9.65 7.28 0.18
CA ALA A 75 -9.96 8.11 -0.98
C ALA A 75 -11.45 8.08 -1.35
N ALA A 76 -12.11 6.93 -1.23
CA ALA A 76 -13.56 6.81 -1.46
C ALA A 76 -14.38 7.58 -0.41
N LEU A 77 -13.97 7.53 0.87
CA LEU A 77 -14.63 8.29 1.95
C LEU A 77 -14.46 9.80 1.76
N GLU A 78 -13.30 10.28 1.29
CA GLU A 78 -13.09 11.70 0.96
C GLU A 78 -14.06 12.20 -0.12
N VAL A 79 -14.38 11.35 -1.10
CA VAL A 79 -15.42 11.64 -2.10
C VAL A 79 -16.79 11.74 -1.44
N ALA A 80 -17.14 10.77 -0.59
CA ALA A 80 -18.41 10.78 0.14
C ALA A 80 -18.57 12.05 1.00
N GLU A 81 -17.54 12.41 1.77
CA GLU A 81 -17.52 13.66 2.55
C GLU A 81 -17.71 14.90 1.68
N THR A 82 -17.02 14.96 0.54
CA THR A 82 -17.12 16.10 -0.38
C THR A 82 -18.54 16.26 -0.91
N LEU A 83 -19.19 15.14 -1.28
CA LEU A 83 -20.58 15.11 -1.74
C LEU A 83 -21.56 15.53 -0.63
N MET A 84 -21.29 15.13 0.62
CA MET A 84 -22.17 15.43 1.77
C MET A 84 -21.99 16.86 2.31
N LYS A 85 -20.78 17.44 2.25
CA LYS A 85 -20.47 18.79 2.75
C LYS A 85 -20.90 19.91 1.81
N ASN A 86 -20.71 19.73 0.50
CA ASN A 86 -20.54 20.89 -0.38
C ASN A 86 -21.76 21.24 -1.24
N PHE A 87 -22.70 20.32 -1.50
CA PHE A 87 -23.70 20.55 -2.57
C PHE A 87 -24.86 21.48 -2.21
N ALA A 88 -25.15 21.69 -0.91
CA ALA A 88 -26.23 22.57 -0.49
C ALA A 88 -25.87 24.06 -0.60
N THR A 89 -24.58 24.41 -0.53
CA THR A 89 -24.10 25.81 -0.42
C THR A 89 -23.39 26.31 -1.68
N ILE A 90 -23.03 25.44 -2.62
CA ILE A 90 -22.38 25.82 -3.87
C ILE A 90 -23.38 26.43 -4.87
N ASN A 91 -22.95 27.52 -5.53
CA ASN A 91 -23.64 28.17 -6.64
C ASN A 91 -23.91 27.15 -7.78
N PRO A 92 -25.13 27.08 -8.35
CA PRO A 92 -25.48 26.13 -9.42
C PRO A 92 -24.42 25.91 -10.51
N GLU A 93 -23.73 26.96 -10.96
CA GLU A 93 -22.67 26.88 -11.99
C GLU A 93 -21.44 26.08 -11.54
N ASP A 94 -21.08 26.16 -10.26
CA ASP A 94 -19.90 25.49 -9.70
C ASP A 94 -20.19 24.03 -9.32
N ARG A 95 -21.47 23.65 -9.15
CA ARG A 95 -21.87 22.27 -8.82
C ARG A 95 -21.41 21.28 -9.87
N LYS A 96 -21.46 21.65 -11.15
CA LYS A 96 -21.02 20.77 -12.25
C LYS A 96 -19.51 20.52 -12.20
N ARG A 97 -18.73 21.56 -11.90
CA ARG A 97 -17.27 21.45 -11.74
C ARG A 97 -16.92 20.56 -10.55
N GLU A 98 -17.66 20.70 -9.47
CA GLU A 98 -17.47 19.90 -8.25
C GLU A 98 -17.84 18.43 -8.43
N LEU A 99 -18.90 18.11 -9.18
CA LEU A 99 -19.20 16.73 -9.56
C LEU A 99 -18.10 16.12 -10.42
N ILE A 100 -17.53 16.89 -11.37
CA ILE A 100 -16.39 16.42 -12.17
C ILE A 100 -15.20 16.12 -11.25
N ARG A 101 -14.88 17.01 -10.30
CA ARG A 101 -13.81 16.79 -9.31
C ARG A 101 -14.06 15.53 -8.48
N CYS A 102 -15.27 15.35 -7.95
CA CYS A 102 -15.64 14.13 -7.22
C CYS A 102 -15.48 12.87 -8.08
N SER A 103 -15.86 12.94 -9.37
CA SER A 103 -15.70 11.81 -10.29
C SER A 103 -14.23 11.44 -10.55
N LEU A 104 -13.35 12.45 -10.64
CA LEU A 104 -11.92 12.22 -10.80
C LEU A 104 -11.33 11.57 -9.55
N ASN A 105 -11.68 12.07 -8.37
CA ASN A 105 -11.24 11.48 -7.10
C ASN A 105 -11.77 10.05 -6.92
N ALA A 106 -13.00 9.77 -7.32
CA ALA A 106 -13.57 8.42 -7.28
C ALA A 106 -12.82 7.45 -8.20
N ARG A 107 -12.32 7.92 -9.36
CA ARG A 107 -11.46 7.12 -10.24
C ARG A 107 -10.12 6.78 -9.58
N VAL A 108 -9.52 7.73 -8.86
CA VAL A 108 -8.28 7.46 -8.10
C VAL A 108 -8.50 6.34 -7.07
N ALA A 109 -9.61 6.39 -6.32
CA ALA A 109 -9.96 5.33 -5.37
C ALA A 109 -10.16 3.96 -6.06
N ARG A 110 -10.86 3.94 -7.20
CA ARG A 110 -11.05 2.74 -8.03
C ARG A 110 -9.71 2.17 -8.51
N ASP A 111 -8.85 3.02 -9.04
CA ASP A 111 -7.57 2.58 -9.62
C ASP A 111 -6.64 2.03 -8.54
N ALA A 112 -6.62 2.63 -7.35
CA ALA A 112 -5.91 2.09 -6.18
C ALA A 112 -6.45 0.72 -5.74
N ALA A 113 -7.77 0.53 -5.73
CA ALA A 113 -8.37 -0.77 -5.43
C ALA A 113 -8.06 -1.83 -6.51
N ALA A 114 -8.01 -1.43 -7.78
CA ALA A 114 -7.62 -2.30 -8.89
C ALA A 114 -6.14 -2.70 -8.79
N GLU A 115 -5.24 -1.79 -8.44
CA GLU A 115 -3.83 -2.10 -8.17
C GLU A 115 -3.70 -3.09 -7.01
N ALA A 116 -4.46 -2.91 -5.93
CA ALA A 116 -4.49 -3.86 -4.82
C ALA A 116 -4.92 -5.27 -5.28
N ALA A 117 -5.96 -5.36 -6.12
CA ALA A 117 -6.43 -6.63 -6.67
C ALA A 117 -5.36 -7.30 -7.57
N ALA A 118 -4.65 -6.52 -8.37
CA ALA A 118 -3.55 -7.01 -9.20
C ALA A 118 -2.38 -7.56 -8.36
N VAL A 119 -2.04 -6.89 -7.24
CA VAL A 119 -1.02 -7.36 -6.31
C VAL A 119 -1.44 -8.65 -5.60
N LEU A 120 -2.68 -8.71 -5.11
CA LEU A 120 -3.21 -9.87 -4.39
C LEU A 120 -3.38 -11.10 -5.29
N SER A 121 -3.79 -10.90 -6.54
CA SER A 121 -3.87 -11.99 -7.54
C SER A 121 -2.51 -12.40 -8.10
N GLY A 122 -1.49 -11.60 -7.83
CA GLY A 122 -0.13 -11.85 -8.26
C GLY A 122 0.21 -11.46 -9.70
N GLN A 123 -0.67 -10.72 -10.35
CA GLN A 123 -0.43 -10.13 -11.66
C GLN A 123 0.60 -8.99 -11.59
N GLN A 124 0.76 -8.37 -10.43
CA GLN A 124 1.72 -7.28 -10.20
C GLN A 124 2.55 -7.54 -8.92
N ALA A 125 3.83 -7.21 -8.97
CA ALA A 125 4.70 -7.24 -7.80
C ALA A 125 4.44 -6.00 -6.91
N PRO A 126 4.47 -6.14 -5.57
CA PRO A 126 4.51 -5.00 -4.66
C PRO A 126 5.66 -4.05 -5.00
N LYS A 127 5.41 -2.75 -5.06
CA LYS A 127 6.47 -1.75 -5.28
C LYS A 127 7.48 -1.81 -4.12
N THR A 128 8.75 -2.06 -4.43
CA THR A 128 9.84 -1.94 -3.46
C THR A 128 10.18 -0.47 -3.26
N ASP A 129 10.33 -0.05 -1.99
CA ASP A 129 10.79 1.29 -1.68
C ASP A 129 12.30 1.36 -1.95
N ALA A 130 12.69 2.07 -3.01
CA ALA A 130 14.07 2.14 -3.52
C ALA A 130 15.08 2.60 -2.46
N MET A 131 14.65 3.37 -1.45
CA MET A 131 15.54 3.82 -0.38
C MET A 131 16.00 2.69 0.56
N VAL A 132 15.25 1.58 0.67
CA VAL A 132 15.61 0.49 1.59
C VAL A 132 16.54 -0.52 0.93
N GLU A 133 16.45 -0.69 -0.38
CA GLU A 133 17.47 -1.40 -1.16
C GLU A 133 18.87 -0.79 -0.94
N ILE A 134 18.97 0.56 -0.98
CA ILE A 134 20.25 1.27 -0.82
C ILE A 134 20.80 1.16 0.62
N LYS A 135 19.95 1.31 1.64
CA LYS A 135 20.40 1.28 3.04
C LYS A 135 20.88 -0.11 3.48
N ARG A 136 20.23 -1.19 3.02
CA ARG A 136 20.64 -2.56 3.40
C ARG A 136 21.78 -3.13 2.56
N LEU A 137 21.96 -2.70 1.32
CA LEU A 137 23.19 -2.99 0.57
C LEU A 137 24.43 -2.50 1.34
N LYS A 138 24.36 -1.29 1.92
CA LYS A 138 25.44 -0.78 2.78
C LYS A 138 25.65 -1.64 4.03
N SER A 139 24.59 -2.05 4.73
CA SER A 139 24.74 -2.88 5.94
C SER A 139 25.22 -4.30 5.65
N ALA A 140 24.77 -4.90 4.54
CA ALA A 140 25.20 -6.23 4.11
C ALA A 140 26.66 -6.24 3.62
N LEU A 141 27.11 -5.17 2.94
CA LEU A 141 28.53 -4.97 2.63
C LEU A 141 29.36 -4.81 3.91
N PHE A 142 28.85 -4.09 4.91
CA PHE A 142 29.53 -3.87 6.18
C PHE A 142 29.71 -5.18 6.97
N GLN A 143 28.65 -6.00 7.08
CA GLN A 143 28.71 -7.29 7.77
C GLN A 143 29.56 -8.34 7.03
N ARG A 144 29.65 -8.25 5.71
CA ARG A 144 30.34 -9.26 4.88
C ARG A 144 31.81 -8.93 4.60
N PHE A 145 32.21 -7.65 4.64
CA PHE A 145 33.56 -7.22 4.31
C PHE A 145 34.26 -6.38 5.38
N GLY A 146 33.59 -6.00 6.47
CA GLY A 146 34.24 -5.33 7.62
C GLY A 146 35.05 -4.09 7.24
N ILE A 147 34.63 -3.32 6.23
CA ILE A 147 35.35 -2.12 5.81
C ILE A 147 34.88 -0.97 6.70
N GLY A 148 35.63 -0.76 7.79
CA GLY A 148 35.46 0.38 8.68
C GLY A 148 36.00 1.68 8.08
N GLU A 149 35.36 2.78 8.48
CA GLU A 149 36.03 4.00 8.95
C GLU A 149 35.45 4.35 10.32
#